data_AF-A0A8H6IDD6-F1
#
_entry.id   AF-A0A8H6IDD6-F1
#
_cell.length_a   1.000
_cell.length_b   1.000
_cell.length_c   1.000
_cell.angle_alpha   90.00
_cell.angle_beta   90.00
_cell.angle_gamma   90.00
#
_symmetry.space_group_name_H-M   'P 1'
#
loop_
_entity.id
_entity.type
_entity.pdbx_description
1 polymer ?
#
loop_
_entity_poly.entity_id
_entity_poly.type
_entity_poly.pdbx_seq_one_letter_code
_entity_poly.pdbx_strand_id
1 'polypeptide(L)'
;RSPFESVLKTNYVPSEEECRNIEGYLETLRIGLSRLEDQARIVHEATEEKIGPDLELEELKLFIAAHSALLSPARRLPDDLLREIFLNCLPPNHNATFSPADSPVLLTHVSHRWRDVAFSTPRLWSTLHIPLLSKFLEYSSNANRMSTIKKWMVRSGSVPLSLSFGT
;
A
#
# COMPACT_ATOMS: atom_id res chain seq x y z
N ARG A 1 13.52 -22.76 -3.71
CA ARG A 1 13.77 -21.38 -4.19
C ARG A 1 12.75 -21.06 -5.27
N SER A 2 12.18 -19.84 -5.27
CA SER A 2 11.13 -19.48 -6.24
C SER A 2 11.72 -19.28 -7.64
N PRO A 3 11.07 -19.76 -8.71
CA PRO A 3 11.42 -19.36 -10.07
C PRO A 3 11.16 -17.87 -10.35
N PHE A 4 10.36 -17.19 -9.52
CA PHE A 4 9.98 -15.77 -9.67
C PHE A 4 10.69 -14.84 -8.68
N GLU A 5 11.74 -15.31 -8.00
CA GLU A 5 12.40 -14.59 -6.91
C GLU A 5 12.90 -13.19 -7.31
N SER A 6 13.39 -13.04 -8.55
CA SER A 6 13.91 -11.78 -9.09
C SER A 6 12.85 -10.69 -9.28
N VAL A 7 11.58 -11.06 -9.39
CA VAL A 7 10.46 -10.12 -9.64
C VAL A 7 9.59 -9.89 -8.41
N LEU A 8 9.76 -10.69 -7.34
CA LEU A 8 9.06 -10.49 -6.09
C LEU A 8 9.40 -9.13 -5.47
N LYS A 9 8.39 -8.50 -4.84
CA LYS A 9 8.49 -7.18 -4.20
C LYS A 9 8.88 -6.01 -5.15
N THR A 10 8.76 -6.21 -6.47
CA THR A 10 8.93 -5.15 -7.48
C THR A 10 7.57 -4.68 -8.03
N ASN A 11 7.56 -3.58 -8.79
CA ASN A 11 6.39 -3.14 -9.57
C ASN A 11 6.30 -3.81 -10.95
N TYR A 12 7.05 -4.89 -11.18
CA TYR A 12 7.01 -5.65 -12.42
C TYR A 12 5.58 -6.10 -12.74
N VAL A 13 5.23 -6.01 -14.03
CA VAL A 13 3.94 -6.43 -14.59
C VAL A 13 4.18 -7.68 -15.42
N PRO A 14 3.73 -8.87 -14.97
CA PRO A 14 3.91 -10.10 -15.72
C PRO A 14 3.10 -10.09 -17.03
N SER A 15 3.64 -10.75 -18.05
CA SER A 15 2.92 -11.10 -19.27
C SER A 15 1.83 -12.16 -19.00
N GLU A 16 0.94 -12.39 -19.96
CA GLU A 16 -0.11 -13.42 -19.80
C GLU A 16 0.46 -14.84 -19.63
N GLU A 17 1.57 -15.13 -20.29
CA GLU A 17 2.26 -16.42 -20.13
C GLU A 17 2.86 -16.56 -18.73
N GLU A 18 3.53 -15.52 -18.25
CA GLU A 18 4.05 -15.50 -16.89
C GLU A 18 2.95 -15.56 -15.84
N CYS A 19 1.81 -14.89 -16.08
CA CYS A 19 0.63 -15.02 -15.22
C CYS A 19 0.19 -16.47 -15.08
N ARG A 20 0.03 -17.19 -16.21
CA ARG A 20 -0.33 -18.62 -16.18
C ARG A 20 0.69 -19.46 -15.43
N ASN A 21 1.98 -19.18 -15.61
CA ASN A 21 3.06 -19.89 -14.91
C ASN A 21 3.03 -19.61 -13.39
N ILE A 22 2.78 -18.36 -12.99
CA ILE A 22 2.64 -17.97 -11.58
C ILE A 22 1.39 -18.62 -10.98
N GLU A 23 0.27 -18.66 -11.70
CA GLU A 23 -0.97 -19.31 -11.25
C GLU A 23 -0.77 -20.81 -11.01
N GLY A 24 -0.15 -21.53 -11.95
CA GLY A 24 0.14 -22.95 -11.78
C GLY A 24 1.09 -23.22 -10.59
N TYR A 25 2.08 -22.34 -10.39
CA TYR A 25 2.97 -22.42 -9.24
C TYR A 25 2.24 -22.15 -7.91
N LEU A 26 1.38 -21.13 -7.87
CA LEU A 26 0.53 -20.80 -6.72
C LEU A 26 -0.38 -21.95 -6.33
N GLU A 27 -0.96 -22.65 -7.31
CA GLU A 27 -1.81 -23.80 -7.04
C GLU A 27 -1.04 -24.92 -6.34
N THR A 28 0.18 -25.19 -6.81
CA THR A 28 1.07 -26.18 -6.18
C THR A 28 1.37 -25.80 -4.73
N LEU A 29 1.63 -24.51 -4.46
CA LEU A 29 1.90 -24.01 -3.11
C LEU A 29 0.67 -24.09 -2.21
N ARG A 30 -0.53 -23.76 -2.72
CA ARG A 30 -1.79 -23.82 -1.97
C ARG A 30 -2.16 -25.24 -1.57
N ILE A 31 -1.96 -26.21 -2.47
CA ILE A 31 -2.11 -27.64 -2.17
C ILE A 31 -1.15 -28.04 -1.04
N GLY A 32 0.11 -27.61 -1.12
CA GLY A 32 1.10 -27.85 -0.07
C GLY A 32 0.70 -27.22 1.28
N LEU A 33 0.18 -26.00 1.26
CA LEU A 33 -0.32 -25.30 2.46
C LEU A 33 -1.48 -26.06 3.11
N SER A 34 -2.49 -26.45 2.33
CA SER A 34 -3.65 -27.21 2.85
C SER A 34 -3.18 -28.51 3.53
N ARG A 35 -2.21 -29.20 2.93
CA ARG A 35 -1.66 -30.43 3.53
C ARG A 35 -0.96 -30.16 4.86
N LEU A 36 -0.16 -29.09 4.95
CA LEU A 36 0.51 -28.72 6.19
C LEU A 36 -0.48 -28.26 7.26
N GLU A 37 -1.53 -27.52 6.90
CA GLU A 37 -2.62 -27.12 7.80
C GLU A 37 -3.34 -28.36 8.36
N ASP A 38 -3.62 -29.36 7.53
CA ASP A 38 -4.23 -30.61 7.97
C ASP A 38 -3.32 -31.40 8.92
N GLN A 39 -2.01 -31.47 8.63
CA GLN A 39 -1.03 -32.13 9.50
C GLN A 39 -0.89 -31.39 10.84
N ALA A 40 -0.81 -30.06 10.82
CA ALA A 40 -0.73 -29.23 12.01
C ALA A 40 -1.98 -29.40 12.88
N ARG A 41 -3.17 -29.43 12.29
CA ARG A 41 -4.44 -29.67 13.01
C ARG A 41 -4.41 -31.01 13.76
N ILE A 42 -3.99 -32.09 13.11
CA ILE A 42 -3.94 -33.43 13.74
C ILE A 42 -2.93 -33.46 14.91
N VAL A 43 -1.75 -32.88 14.74
CA VAL A 43 -0.72 -32.82 15.80
C VAL A 43 -1.18 -31.92 16.95
N HIS A 44 -1.84 -30.80 16.64
CA HIS A 44 -2.31 -29.86 17.64
C HIS A 44 -3.55 -30.35 18.41
N GLU A 45 -4.36 -31.22 17.82
CA GLU A 45 -5.41 -31.96 18.53
C GLU A 45 -4.83 -33.05 19.45
N ALA A 46 -3.67 -33.62 19.11
CA ALA A 46 -3.03 -34.67 19.89
C ALA A 46 -2.09 -34.16 21.00
N THR A 47 -1.65 -32.90 20.93
CA THR A 47 -0.74 -32.27 21.91
C THR A 47 -1.17 -30.83 22.18
N GLU A 48 -1.25 -30.39 23.44
CA GLU A 48 -1.51 -28.97 23.81
C GLU A 48 -0.36 -28.01 23.43
N GLU A 49 0.65 -28.48 22.69
CA GLU A 49 1.86 -27.72 22.37
C GLU A 49 1.78 -27.16 20.93
N LYS A 50 1.88 -25.83 20.80
CA LYS A 50 1.79 -25.07 19.51
C LYS A 50 3.09 -25.02 18.70
N ILE A 51 4.18 -25.58 19.20
CA ILE A 51 5.51 -25.08 18.86
C ILE A 51 6.16 -25.99 17.81
N GLY A 52 6.11 -25.58 16.55
CA GLY A 52 6.82 -26.27 15.45
C GLY A 52 6.23 -26.01 14.06
N PRO A 53 5.01 -26.49 13.75
CA PRO A 53 4.41 -26.41 12.41
C PRO A 53 3.95 -25.00 12.02
N ASP A 54 3.79 -24.08 12.98
CA ASP A 54 3.30 -22.72 12.73
C ASP A 54 4.31 -21.84 11.96
N LEU A 55 5.62 -22.04 12.11
CA LEU A 55 6.61 -21.20 11.42
C LEU A 55 6.67 -21.49 9.91
N GLU A 56 6.71 -22.77 9.54
CA GLU A 56 6.74 -23.19 8.13
C GLU A 56 5.42 -22.85 7.42
N LEU A 57 4.30 -22.95 8.14
CA LEU A 57 3.00 -22.48 7.70
C LEU A 57 3.00 -20.98 7.36
N GLU A 58 3.46 -20.14 8.30
CA GLU A 58 3.47 -18.69 8.13
C GLU A 58 4.45 -18.27 7.00
N GLU A 59 5.60 -18.93 6.88
CA GLU A 59 6.52 -18.70 5.75
C GLU A 59 5.85 -19.02 4.40
N LEU A 60 5.15 -20.15 4.30
CA LEU A 60 4.46 -20.54 3.08
C LEU A 60 3.30 -19.60 2.74
N LYS A 61 2.55 -19.13 3.74
CA LYS A 61 1.50 -18.10 3.56
C LYS A 61 2.08 -16.79 3.03
N LEU A 62 3.17 -16.30 3.63
CA LEU A 62 3.87 -15.10 3.14
C LEU A 62 4.36 -15.28 1.71
N PHE A 63 4.84 -16.47 1.38
CA PHE A 63 5.29 -16.80 0.04
C PHE A 63 4.13 -16.79 -0.97
N ILE A 64 2.99 -17.41 -0.65
CA ILE A 64 1.77 -17.36 -1.47
C ILE A 64 1.30 -15.92 -1.66
N ALA A 65 1.30 -15.11 -0.60
CA ALA A 65 0.89 -13.72 -0.65
C ALA A 65 1.79 -12.90 -1.60
N ALA A 66 3.11 -13.09 -1.53
CA ALA A 66 4.06 -12.38 -2.39
C ALA A 66 3.88 -12.72 -3.88
N HIS A 67 3.59 -13.97 -4.22
CA HIS A 67 3.33 -14.40 -5.60
C HIS A 67 1.94 -13.96 -6.08
N SER A 68 0.93 -14.04 -5.22
CA SER A 68 -0.42 -13.53 -5.53
C SER A 68 -0.41 -12.03 -5.81
N ALA A 69 0.45 -11.28 -5.12
CA ALA A 69 0.62 -9.85 -5.35
C ALA A 69 1.13 -9.52 -6.77
N LEU A 70 1.88 -10.42 -7.43
CA LEU A 70 2.32 -10.24 -8.83
C LEU A 70 1.14 -10.23 -9.81
N LEU A 71 0.07 -10.94 -9.47
CA LEU A 71 -1.15 -11.06 -10.27
C LEU A 71 -2.20 -9.98 -9.96
N SER A 72 -1.90 -9.07 -9.03
CA SER A 72 -2.84 -8.03 -8.62
C SER A 72 -3.26 -7.15 -9.81
N PRO A 73 -4.58 -6.96 -10.05
CA PRO A 73 -5.08 -6.07 -11.10
C PRO A 73 -4.53 -4.65 -10.99
N ALA A 74 -4.23 -4.19 -9.77
CA ALA A 74 -3.68 -2.86 -9.50
C ALA A 74 -2.34 -2.60 -10.22
N ARG A 75 -1.59 -3.65 -10.58
CA ARG A 75 -0.35 -3.53 -11.38
C ARG A 75 -0.61 -3.29 -12.86
N ARG A 76 -1.76 -3.71 -13.39
CA ARG A 76 -2.12 -3.60 -14.81
C ARG A 76 -2.96 -2.38 -15.14
N LEU A 77 -3.55 -1.73 -14.13
CA LEU A 77 -4.30 -0.49 -14.33
C LEU A 77 -3.42 0.58 -14.99
N PRO A 78 -3.87 1.26 -16.05
CA PRO A 78 -3.20 2.44 -16.57
C PRO A 78 -3.13 3.58 -15.54
N ASP A 79 -2.14 4.46 -15.67
CA ASP A 79 -1.97 5.57 -14.74
C ASP A 79 -3.20 6.50 -14.71
N ASP A 80 -3.89 6.72 -15.84
CA ASP A 80 -5.10 7.55 -15.87
C ASP A 80 -6.25 7.00 -15.02
N LEU A 81 -6.43 5.68 -15.01
CA LEU A 81 -7.43 5.04 -14.15
C LEU A 81 -7.01 5.09 -12.68
N LEU A 82 -5.71 4.92 -12.40
CA LEU A 82 -5.16 5.11 -11.05
C LEU A 82 -5.41 6.53 -10.54
N ARG A 83 -5.20 7.56 -11.38
CA ARG A 83 -5.50 8.95 -11.03
C ARG A 83 -6.96 9.16 -10.68
N GLU A 84 -7.87 8.61 -11.48
CA GLU A 84 -9.31 8.72 -11.23
C GLU A 84 -9.71 8.03 -9.92
N ILE A 85 -9.20 6.81 -9.68
CA ILE A 85 -9.41 6.11 -8.41
C ILE A 85 -8.89 6.96 -7.24
N PHE A 86 -7.68 7.51 -7.34
CA PHE A 86 -7.09 8.32 -6.27
C PHE A 86 -7.93 9.56 -5.95
N LEU A 87 -8.51 10.21 -6.97
CA LEU A 87 -9.39 11.36 -6.77
C LEU A 87 -10.66 10.97 -6.01
N ASN A 88 -11.20 9.78 -6.27
CA ASN A 88 -12.34 9.22 -5.55
C ASN A 88 -11.99 8.72 -4.13
N CYS A 89 -10.70 8.62 -3.78
CA CYS A 89 -10.24 8.31 -2.44
C CYS A 89 -10.04 9.56 -1.56
N LEU A 90 -10.23 10.77 -2.09
CA LEU A 90 -10.10 11.99 -1.30
C LEU A 90 -11.19 12.06 -0.22
N PRO A 91 -10.92 12.69 0.93
CA PRO A 91 -11.91 12.76 2.00
C PRO A 91 -13.16 13.52 1.54
N PRO A 92 -14.37 12.93 1.70
CA PRO A 92 -15.59 13.55 1.16
C PRO A 92 -16.07 14.75 2.00
N ASN A 93 -15.73 14.77 3.29
CA ASN A 93 -16.34 15.68 4.27
C ASN A 93 -15.36 16.71 4.84
N HIS A 94 -14.09 16.69 4.43
CA HIS A 94 -13.08 17.63 4.89
C HIS A 94 -11.95 17.80 3.88
N ASN A 95 -11.16 18.86 4.05
CA ASN A 95 -9.92 19.00 3.28
C ASN A 95 -8.90 17.93 3.70
N ALA A 96 -8.04 17.52 2.77
CA ALA A 96 -7.00 16.55 3.06
C ALA A 96 -6.05 17.02 4.17
N THR A 97 -5.52 16.07 4.96
CA THR A 97 -4.60 16.37 6.07
C THR A 97 -3.17 15.95 5.74
N PHE A 98 -2.21 16.29 6.61
CA PHE A 98 -0.85 15.76 6.53
C PHE A 98 -0.73 14.30 7.02
N SER A 99 -1.83 13.71 7.51
CA SER A 99 -1.79 12.40 8.13
C SER A 99 -1.39 11.34 7.10
N PRO A 100 -0.41 10.46 7.40
CA PRO A 100 -0.08 9.34 6.52
C PRO A 100 -1.21 8.31 6.44
N ALA A 101 -2.21 8.39 7.32
CA ALA A 101 -3.40 7.56 7.31
C ALA A 101 -4.55 8.14 6.45
N ASP A 102 -4.35 9.31 5.85
CA ASP A 102 -5.38 10.05 5.11
C ASP A 102 -4.96 10.31 3.65
N SER A 103 -5.93 10.36 2.75
CA SER A 103 -5.69 10.68 1.35
C SER A 103 -5.42 12.19 1.17
N PRO A 104 -4.53 12.59 0.24
CA PRO A 104 -3.79 11.75 -0.71
C PRO A 104 -2.47 11.18 -0.17
N VAL A 105 -2.05 11.52 1.06
CA VAL A 105 -0.73 11.13 1.59
C VAL A 105 -0.61 9.62 1.69
N LEU A 106 -1.64 8.93 2.18
CA LEU A 106 -1.72 7.47 2.27
C LEU A 106 -1.34 6.78 0.95
N LEU A 107 -1.84 7.29 -0.17
CA LEU A 107 -1.60 6.71 -1.50
C LEU A 107 -0.12 6.72 -1.88
N THR A 108 0.66 7.67 -1.35
CA THR A 108 2.10 7.79 -1.60
C THR A 108 2.95 6.75 -0.85
N HIS A 109 2.34 6.00 0.08
CA HIS A 109 2.99 4.97 0.87
C HIS A 109 2.75 3.54 0.34
N VAL A 110 1.86 3.36 -0.63
CA VAL A 110 1.47 2.03 -1.14
C VAL A 110 2.57 1.39 -1.99
N SER A 111 3.06 2.10 -3.02
CA SER A 111 4.13 1.63 -3.90
C SER A 111 4.88 2.81 -4.51
N HIS A 112 6.05 2.56 -5.10
CA HIS A 112 6.78 3.60 -5.85
C HIS A 112 5.92 4.16 -6.99
N ARG A 113 5.26 3.28 -7.76
CA ARG A 113 4.40 3.70 -8.87
C ARG A 113 3.23 4.58 -8.39
N TRP A 114 2.56 4.17 -7.30
CA TRP A 114 1.46 4.95 -6.74
C TRP A 114 1.92 6.32 -6.25
N ARG A 115 3.11 6.39 -5.66
CA ARG A 115 3.74 7.64 -5.26
C ARG A 115 3.99 8.56 -6.44
N ASP A 116 4.53 8.05 -7.55
CA ASP A 116 4.80 8.84 -8.75
C ASP A 116 3.50 9.37 -9.37
N VAL A 117 2.47 8.52 -9.46
CA VAL A 117 1.14 8.91 -9.95
C VAL A 117 0.50 9.95 -9.03
N ALA A 118 0.55 9.75 -7.72
CA ALA A 118 0.00 10.70 -6.75
C ALA A 118 0.71 12.06 -6.82
N PHE A 119 2.04 12.08 -6.87
CA PHE A 119 2.81 13.33 -6.97
C PHE A 119 2.65 14.05 -8.32
N SER A 120 2.42 13.31 -9.40
CA SER A 120 2.16 13.89 -10.74
C SER A 120 0.70 14.29 -10.99
N THR A 121 -0.16 14.20 -9.98
CA THR A 121 -1.60 14.52 -10.10
C THR A 121 -1.98 15.73 -9.24
N PRO A 122 -1.89 16.96 -9.77
CA PRO A 122 -2.06 18.17 -8.97
C PRO A 122 -3.42 18.29 -8.27
N ARG A 123 -4.47 17.76 -8.88
CA ARG A 123 -5.84 17.78 -8.32
C ARG A 123 -5.95 17.08 -6.96
N LEU A 124 -5.11 16.08 -6.68
CA LEU A 124 -5.08 15.40 -5.37
C LEU A 124 -4.62 16.32 -4.23
N TRP A 125 -3.83 17.34 -4.57
CA TRP A 125 -3.24 18.27 -3.63
C TRP A 125 -4.00 19.61 -3.60
N SER A 126 -5.21 19.66 -4.17
CA SER A 126 -6.00 20.90 -4.30
C SER A 126 -6.71 21.35 -3.03
N THR A 127 -6.74 20.52 -1.98
CA THR A 127 -7.28 20.87 -0.67
C THR A 127 -6.25 20.56 0.42
N LEU A 128 -6.21 21.38 1.47
CA LEU A 128 -5.38 21.12 2.64
C LEU A 128 -6.02 21.69 3.90
N HIS A 129 -6.10 20.89 4.95
CA HIS A 129 -6.41 21.31 6.30
C HIS A 129 -5.12 21.51 7.10
N ILE A 130 -4.95 22.70 7.67
CA ILE A 130 -3.80 23.06 8.49
C ILE A 130 -4.26 23.14 9.95
N PRO A 131 -3.96 22.12 10.76
CA PRO A 131 -4.35 22.13 12.16
C PRO A 131 -3.62 23.26 12.90
N LEU A 132 -4.35 24.07 13.67
CA LEU A 132 -3.82 25.12 14.52
C LEU A 132 -3.36 24.48 15.84
N LEU A 133 -2.13 23.96 15.84
CA LEU A 133 -1.49 23.47 17.07
C LEU A 133 -1.51 24.57 18.14
N SER A 134 -2.01 24.24 19.34
CA SER A 134 -1.98 25.15 20.48
C SER A 134 -0.53 25.55 20.81
N LYS A 135 -0.35 26.76 21.36
CA LYS A 135 0.93 27.47 21.59
C LYS A 135 2.01 26.72 22.40
N PHE A 136 1.76 25.48 22.84
CA PHE A 136 2.60 24.75 23.80
C PHE A 136 3.50 23.66 23.19
N LEU A 137 3.40 23.36 21.89
CA LEU A 137 4.21 22.30 21.25
C LEU A 137 5.16 22.85 20.18
N GLU A 138 6.35 23.24 20.66
CA GLU A 138 7.69 23.27 20.04
C GLU A 138 7.96 23.91 18.64
N TYR A 139 8.98 24.78 18.61
CA TYR A 139 9.52 25.45 17.42
C TYR A 139 10.09 24.50 16.34
N SER A 140 10.62 23.34 16.73
CA SER A 140 11.15 22.30 15.82
C SER A 140 10.05 21.68 14.96
N SER A 141 8.84 21.55 15.51
CA SER A 141 7.63 21.07 14.81
C SER A 141 7.19 22.03 13.70
N ASN A 142 7.37 23.34 13.89
CA ASN A 142 6.89 24.35 12.94
C ASN A 142 7.70 24.42 11.64
N ALA A 143 9.02 24.22 11.69
CA ALA A 143 9.85 24.20 10.48
C ALA A 143 9.52 23.01 9.57
N ASN A 144 9.28 21.83 10.15
CA ASN A 144 8.86 20.64 9.42
C ASN A 144 7.46 20.83 8.81
N ARG A 145 6.52 21.40 9.57
CA ARG A 145 5.17 21.73 9.07
C ARG A 145 5.20 22.69 7.88
N MET A 146 5.98 23.77 7.97
CA MET A 146 6.13 24.73 6.87
C MET A 146 6.75 24.07 5.63
N SER A 147 7.73 23.18 5.81
CA SER A 147 8.29 22.38 4.72
C SER A 147 7.23 21.50 4.05
N THR A 148 6.39 20.83 4.83
CA THR A 148 5.29 20.01 4.30
C THR A 148 4.24 20.83 3.57
N ILE A 149 3.85 22.00 4.10
CA ILE A 149 2.94 22.94 3.42
C ILE A 149 3.53 23.38 2.07
N LYS A 150 4.82 23.75 2.03
CA LYS A 150 5.49 24.12 0.78
C LYS A 150 5.49 22.98 -0.23
N LYS A 151 5.81 21.75 0.21
CA LYS A 151 5.74 20.56 -0.66
C LYS A 151 4.32 20.35 -1.20
N TRP A 152 3.30 20.59 -0.38
CA TRP A 152 1.90 20.49 -0.80
C TRP A 152 1.55 21.50 -1.89
N MET A 153 1.91 22.78 -1.68
CA MET A 153 1.68 23.86 -2.65
C MET A 153 2.40 23.62 -3.98
N VAL A 154 3.63 23.08 -3.93
CA VAL A 154 4.36 22.72 -5.16
C VAL A 154 3.62 21.62 -5.92
N ARG A 155 3.06 20.63 -5.22
CA ARG A 155 2.34 19.51 -5.85
C ARG A 155 0.99 19.92 -6.42
N SER A 156 0.29 20.89 -5.81
CA SER A 156 -0.97 21.42 -6.37
C SER A 156 -0.78 22.14 -7.70
N GLY A 157 0.46 22.52 -8.03
CA GLY A 157 0.81 23.11 -9.32
C GLY A 157 -0.03 24.35 -9.62
N SER A 158 -0.68 24.37 -10.79
CA SER A 158 -1.55 25.45 -11.23
C SER A 158 -3.03 25.29 -10.81
N VAL A 159 -3.37 24.24 -10.06
CA VAL A 159 -4.76 24.01 -9.61
C VAL A 159 -5.06 24.92 -8.41
N PRO A 160 -6.24 25.57 -8.35
CA PRO A 160 -6.64 26.36 -7.19
C PRO A 160 -6.54 25.55 -5.90
N LEU A 161 -5.87 26.11 -4.89
CA LEU A 161 -5.67 25.49 -3.59
C LEU A 161 -6.69 26.02 -2.58
N SER A 162 -7.50 25.13 -2.00
CA SER A 162 -8.41 25.42 -0.90
C SER A 162 -7.73 25.09 0.43
N LEU A 163 -7.61 26.09 1.31
CA LEU A 163 -7.03 25.94 2.64
C LEU A 163 -8.10 26.08 3.71
N SER A 164 -8.10 25.18 4.68
CA SER A 164 -8.88 25.34 5.91
C SER A 164 -7.95 25.31 7.13
N PHE A 165 -8.34 26.03 8.17
CA PHE A 165 -7.58 26.18 9.41
C PHE A 165 -8.52 25.87 10.56
N GLY A 166 -8.06 25.10 11.54
CA GLY A 166 -8.89 24.72 12.68
C GLY A 166 -8.18 23.76 13.62
N THR A 167 -8.84 23.40 14.71
CA THR A 167 -8.41 22.35 15.64
C THR A 167 -9.11 21.04 15.34
#